data_AF-A0A2G1W730-F1
#
_entry.id   AF-A0A2G1W730-F1
#
_cell.length_a   1.000
_cell.length_b   1.000
_cell.length_c   1.000
_cell.angle_alpha   90.00
_cell.angle_beta   90.00
_cell.angle_gamma   90.00
#
_symmetry.space_group_name_H-M   'P 1'
#
loop_
_entity.id
_entity.type
_entity.pdbx_description
1 polymer ?
#
loop_
_entity_poly.entity_id
_entity_poly.type
_entity_poly.pdbx_seq_one_letter_code
_entity_poly.pdbx_strand_id
1 'polypeptide(L)'
;MTKKDTFRVVARGSDGSLQIRDYGSLDPLTDHHEQVGIDDCSTDLALRGMPVFRGLIGPMPEGKNIVRYETPEVFEMLTKEWGITKPKKRRRRASEKKVAEASTSTDSAELVS
;
A
#
# COMPACT_ATOMS: atom_id res chain seq x y z
N MET A 1 0.32 0.55 24.54
CA MET A 1 -0.20 0.15 23.22
C MET A 1 -1.43 0.97 22.94
N THR A 2 -1.57 1.48 21.71
CA THR A 2 -2.78 2.19 21.31
C THR A 2 -3.89 1.18 21.11
N LYS A 3 -5.03 1.36 21.79
CA LYS A 3 -6.16 0.45 21.67
C LYS A 3 -6.78 0.61 20.28
N LYS A 4 -7.00 -0.51 19.59
CA LYS A 4 -7.83 -0.52 18.39
C LYS A 4 -9.29 -0.55 18.85
N ASP A 5 -10.07 0.45 18.45
CA ASP A 5 -11.45 0.66 18.89
C ASP A 5 -12.43 0.78 17.74
N THR A 6 -11.92 0.75 16.50
CA THR A 6 -12.70 0.88 15.28
C THR A 6 -12.41 -0.30 14.36
N PHE A 7 -13.47 -1.00 13.96
CA PHE A 7 -13.41 -2.13 13.04
C PHE A 7 -14.03 -1.69 11.72
N ARG A 8 -13.22 -1.62 10.67
CA ARG A 8 -13.61 -1.14 9.35
C ARG A 8 -13.76 -2.32 8.41
N VAL A 9 -14.92 -2.45 7.78
CA VAL A 9 -15.16 -3.41 6.70
C VAL A 9 -15.16 -2.66 5.38
N VAL A 10 -14.28 -3.06 4.46
CA VAL A 10 -14.20 -2.52 3.10
C VAL A 10 -14.69 -3.56 2.10
N ALA A 11 -15.80 -3.25 1.45
CA ALA A 11 -16.42 -4.11 0.44
C ALA A 11 -16.52 -3.38 -0.90
N ARG A 12 -16.82 -4.14 -1.95
CA ARG A 12 -17.14 -3.59 -3.26
C ARG A 12 -18.63 -3.64 -3.50
N GLY A 13 -19.22 -2.53 -3.91
CA GLY A 13 -20.60 -2.46 -4.36
C GLY A 13 -20.78 -3.13 -5.72
N SER A 14 -22.02 -3.47 -6.08
CA SER A 14 -22.35 -4.06 -7.38
C SER A 14 -22.02 -3.14 -8.57
N ASP A 15 -21.92 -1.84 -8.32
CA ASP A 15 -21.50 -0.81 -9.28
C ASP A 15 -19.96 -0.67 -9.38
N GLY A 16 -19.22 -1.46 -8.60
CA GLY A 16 -17.78 -1.41 -8.53
C GLY A 16 -17.21 -0.36 -7.58
N SER A 17 -18.05 0.43 -6.90
CA SER A 17 -17.63 1.42 -5.91
C SER A 17 -17.12 0.77 -4.62
N LEU A 18 -16.26 1.47 -3.88
CA LEU A 18 -15.83 1.03 -2.55
C LEU A 18 -16.87 1.42 -1.50
N GLN A 19 -17.35 0.44 -0.74
CA GLN A 19 -18.22 0.63 0.41
C GLN A 19 -17.41 0.41 1.68
N ILE A 20 -17.38 1.43 2.54
CA ILE A 20 -16.66 1.41 3.81
C ILE A 20 -17.69 1.49 4.92
N ARG A 21 -17.61 0.57 5.88
CA ARG A 21 -18.46 0.58 7.07
C ARG A 21 -17.62 0.41 8.33
N ASP A 22 -17.78 1.34 9.26
CA ASP A 22 -17.06 1.35 10.52
C ASP A 22 -17.96 0.90 11.67
N TYR A 23 -17.40 0.10 12.57
CA TYR A 23 -18.06 -0.46 13.74
C TYR A 23 -17.22 -0.17 14.99
N GLY A 24 -17.89 0.12 16.11
CA GLY A 24 -17.23 0.36 17.41
C GLY A 24 -16.89 -0.91 18.20
N SER A 25 -17.34 -2.08 17.74
CA SER A 25 -17.06 -3.38 18.35
C SER A 25 -17.01 -4.49 17.29
N LEU A 26 -16.56 -5.68 17.70
CA LEU A 26 -16.53 -6.88 16.86
C LEU A 26 -17.87 -7.62 16.81
N ASP A 27 -18.82 -7.28 17.68
CA ASP A 27 -20.09 -8.03 17.80
C ASP A 27 -20.84 -8.07 16.46
N PRO A 28 -21.00 -6.95 15.72
CA PRO A 28 -21.67 -6.99 14.41
C PRO A 28 -20.95 -7.85 13.38
N LEU A 29 -19.62 -7.93 13.44
CA LEU A 29 -18.85 -8.79 12.52
C LEU A 29 -19.03 -10.26 12.88
N THR A 30 -19.06 -10.57 14.17
CA THR A 30 -19.24 -11.93 14.68
C THR A 30 -20.65 -12.46 14.43
N ASP A 31 -21.65 -11.58 14.46
CA ASP A 31 -23.05 -11.93 14.14
C ASP A 31 -23.26 -12.23 12.65
N HIS A 32 -22.52 -11.55 11.77
CA HIS A 32 -22.69 -11.66 10.32
C HIS A 32 -21.69 -12.60 9.64
N HIS A 33 -20.55 -12.87 10.27
CA HIS A 33 -19.47 -13.70 9.71
C HIS A 33 -19.02 -14.78 10.69
N GLU A 34 -18.88 -16.01 10.19
CA GLU A 34 -18.33 -17.12 10.95
C GLU A 34 -16.84 -16.85 11.26
N GLN A 35 -16.46 -16.87 12.53
CA GLN A 35 -15.06 -16.86 12.93
C GLN A 35 -14.42 -18.22 12.61
N VAL A 36 -13.40 -18.22 11.75
CA VAL A 36 -12.67 -19.42 11.33
C VAL A 36 -11.32 -19.57 12.03
N GLY A 37 -10.88 -18.54 12.76
CA GLY A 37 -9.62 -18.59 13.51
C GLY A 37 -9.29 -17.28 14.22
N ILE A 38 -8.03 -17.17 14.60
CA ILE A 38 -7.43 -15.98 15.21
C ILE A 38 -6.12 -15.67 14.49
N ASP A 39 -5.76 -14.40 14.39
CA ASP A 39 -4.47 -14.00 13.85
C ASP A 39 -3.36 -14.10 14.91
N ASP A 40 -2.24 -14.74 14.58
CA ASP A 40 -1.04 -14.81 15.44
C ASP A 40 0.23 -14.29 14.72
N CYS A 41 0.13 -14.00 13.42
CA CYS A 41 1.29 -13.70 12.60
C CYS A 41 1.57 -12.20 12.45
N SER A 42 0.63 -11.32 12.86
CA SER A 42 0.82 -9.87 12.72
C SER A 42 2.05 -9.35 13.47
N THR A 43 2.72 -8.38 12.88
CA THR A 43 3.76 -7.59 13.54
C THR A 43 3.18 -6.60 14.54
N ASP A 44 1.95 -6.13 14.29
CA ASP A 44 1.18 -5.34 15.25
C ASP A 44 0.60 -6.27 16.33
N LEU A 45 1.17 -6.20 17.53
CA LEU A 45 0.73 -6.98 18.69
C LEU A 45 -0.72 -6.68 19.09
N ALA A 46 -1.26 -5.50 18.71
CA ALA A 46 -2.67 -5.17 18.97
C ALA A 46 -3.64 -5.90 18.02
N LEU A 47 -3.14 -6.52 16.94
CA LEU A 47 -3.93 -7.34 16.03
C LEU A 47 -3.88 -8.83 16.36
N ARG A 48 -2.83 -9.28 17.06
CA ARG A 48 -2.76 -10.69 17.46
C ARG A 48 -3.93 -11.03 18.39
N GLY A 49 -4.51 -12.20 18.18
CA GLY A 49 -5.71 -12.66 18.85
C GLY A 49 -7.02 -12.11 18.27
N MET A 50 -6.97 -11.18 17.30
CA MET A 50 -8.18 -10.72 16.61
C MET A 50 -8.75 -11.84 15.71
N PRO A 51 -10.08 -11.91 15.56
CA PRO A 51 -10.75 -12.96 14.81
C PRO A 51 -10.44 -12.89 13.32
N VAL A 52 -10.23 -14.06 12.71
CA VAL A 52 -10.26 -14.22 11.25
C VAL A 52 -11.65 -14.72 10.88
N PHE A 53 -12.32 -14.01 9.98
CA PHE A 53 -13.70 -14.28 9.59
C PHE A 53 -13.79 -14.94 8.21
N ARG A 54 -14.72 -15.87 8.01
CA ARG A 54 -15.03 -16.45 6.70
C ARG A 54 -15.53 -15.36 5.75
N GLY A 55 -14.92 -15.28 4.58
CA GLY A 55 -15.32 -14.34 3.53
C GLY A 55 -14.81 -12.91 3.73
N LEU A 56 -14.01 -12.66 4.75
CA LEU A 56 -13.26 -11.41 4.92
C LEU A 56 -11.76 -11.71 4.98
N ILE A 57 -10.98 -10.79 4.44
CA ILE A 57 -9.53 -10.76 4.47
C ILE A 57 -9.12 -9.77 5.56
N GLY A 58 -8.28 -10.20 6.49
CA GLY A 58 -7.90 -9.45 7.68
C GLY A 58 -7.60 -10.38 8.85
N PRO A 59 -7.29 -9.84 10.04
CA PRO A 59 -7.26 -8.43 10.43
C PRO A 59 -6.03 -7.69 9.90
N MET A 60 -6.20 -6.46 9.39
CA MET A 60 -5.08 -5.61 8.94
C MET A 60 -5.00 -4.30 9.73
N PRO A 61 -3.79 -3.76 9.98
CA PRO A 61 -3.66 -2.47 10.65
C PRO A 61 -3.98 -1.36 9.65
N GLU A 62 -4.91 -0.48 10.01
CA GLU A 62 -5.14 0.77 9.30
C GLU A 62 -4.97 1.95 10.25
N GLY A 63 -4.01 2.83 9.94
CA GLY A 63 -3.68 3.95 10.82
C GLY A 63 -3.35 3.51 12.26
N LYS A 64 -3.71 4.36 13.24
CA LYS A 64 -3.38 4.12 14.65
C LYS A 64 -4.37 3.18 15.34
N ASN A 65 -5.67 3.40 15.17
CA ASN A 65 -6.73 2.78 15.99
C ASN A 65 -7.67 1.85 15.21
N ILE A 66 -7.47 1.69 13.90
CA ILE A 66 -8.41 0.97 13.05
C ILE A 66 -7.87 -0.44 12.74
N VAL A 67 -8.75 -1.43 12.88
CA VAL A 67 -8.57 -2.77 12.32
C VAL A 67 -9.42 -2.86 11.05
N ARG A 68 -8.78 -3.11 9.91
CA ARG A 68 -9.48 -3.30 8.64
C ARG A 68 -9.71 -4.79 8.37
N TYR A 69 -10.92 -5.08 7.93
CA TYR A 69 -11.30 -6.27 7.20
C TYR A 69 -11.78 -5.85 5.81
N GLU A 70 -11.54 -6.69 4.82
CA GLU A 70 -11.93 -6.39 3.44
C GLU A 70 -12.48 -7.62 2.73
N THR A 71 -13.39 -7.42 1.78
CA THR A 71 -13.83 -8.55 0.93
C THR A 71 -12.70 -9.02 0.01
N PRO A 72 -12.67 -10.30 -0.41
CA PRO A 72 -11.66 -10.82 -1.32
C PRO A 72 -11.50 -10.00 -2.61
N GLU A 73 -12.61 -9.48 -3.15
CA GLU A 73 -12.60 -8.65 -4.35
C GLU A 73 -11.81 -7.35 -4.17
N VAL A 74 -11.95 -6.70 -3.00
CA VAL A 74 -11.20 -5.48 -2.65
C VAL A 74 -9.72 -5.80 -2.50
N PHE A 75 -9.39 -6.87 -1.77
CA PHE A 75 -8.00 -7.32 -1.60
C PHE A 75 -7.32 -7.59 -2.96
N GLU A 76 -8.00 -8.32 -3.85
CA GLU A 76 -7.46 -8.62 -5.17
C GLU A 76 -7.23 -7.37 -6.02
N MET A 77 -8.19 -6.44 -6.03
CA MET A 77 -8.09 -5.20 -6.79
C MET A 77 -6.90 -4.37 -6.30
N LEU A 78 -6.82 -4.12 -4.99
CA LEU A 78 -5.73 -3.34 -4.40
C LEU A 78 -4.38 -4.04 -4.64
N THR A 79 -4.31 -5.36 -4.49
CA THR A 79 -3.07 -6.11 -4.74
C THR A 79 -2.63 -6.04 -6.21
N LYS A 80 -3.58 -6.10 -7.16
CA LYS A 80 -3.29 -5.95 -8.60
C LYS A 80 -2.76 -4.55 -8.93
N GLU A 81 -3.36 -3.50 -8.37
CA GLU A 81 -2.90 -2.11 -8.56
C GLU A 81 -1.46 -1.89 -8.06
N TRP A 82 -1.13 -2.50 -6.92
CA TRP A 82 0.25 -2.47 -6.39
C TRP A 82 1.24 -3.14 -7.34
N GLY A 83 0.89 -4.26 -7.96
CA GLY A 83 1.74 -4.96 -8.93
C GLY A 83 1.95 -4.20 -10.24
N ILE A 84 0.97 -3.41 -10.67
CA ILE A 84 1.06 -2.61 -11.91
C ILE A 84 1.94 -1.36 -11.72
N THR A 85 1.98 -0.82 -10.50
CA THR A 85 2.72 0.41 -10.19
C THR A 85 4.24 0.13 -10.19
N LYS A 86 4.87 0.20 -11.38
CA LYS A 86 6.31 0.01 -11.51
C LYS A 86 7.07 1.07 -10.70
N PRO A 87 7.95 0.68 -9.76
CA PRO A 87 8.73 1.66 -9.01
C PRO A 87 9.59 2.48 -9.98
N LYS A 88 9.59 3.80 -9.81
CA LYS A 88 10.37 4.73 -10.64
C LYS A 88 11.84 4.31 -10.56
N LYS A 89 12.37 3.71 -11.63
CA LYS A 89 13.77 3.26 -11.70
C LYS A 89 14.68 4.45 -11.41
N ARG A 90 15.33 4.44 -10.24
CA ARG A 90 16.32 5.45 -9.88
C ARG A 90 17.51 5.31 -10.84
N ARG A 91 17.62 6.21 -11.82
CA ARG A 91 18.77 6.25 -12.73
C ARG A 91 20.01 6.51 -11.85
N ARG A 92 20.88 5.51 -11.69
CA ARG A 92 22.20 5.73 -11.10
C ARG A 92 22.90 6.70 -12.06
N ARG A 93 23.28 7.90 -11.58
CA ARG A 93 24.18 8.77 -12.34
C ARG A 93 25.48 7.98 -12.50
N ALA A 94 25.78 7.55 -13.71
CA ALA A 94 27.13 7.14 -14.04
C ALA A 94 28.00 8.39 -13.83
N SER A 95 28.98 8.30 -12.96
CA SER A 95 30.05 9.30 -12.91
C SER A 95 30.73 9.26 -14.28
N GLU A 96 30.49 10.29 -15.09
CA GLU A 96 31.18 10.48 -16.36
C GLU A 96 32.69 10.54 -16.09
N LYS A 97 33.35 9.49 -16.55
CA LYS A 97 34.79 9.31 -16.50
C LYS A 97 35.41 10.40 -17.37
N LYS A 98 35.91 11.48 -16.74
CA LYS A 98 36.81 12.46 -17.37
C LYS A 98 38.00 11.72 -18.00
N VAL A 99 38.03 11.64 -19.34
CA VAL A 99 39.24 11.36 -20.11
C VAL A 99 39.15 12.19 -21.40
N ALA A 100 40.12 13.10 -21.55
CA ALA A 100 40.78 13.63 -22.75
C ALA A 100 39.94 13.88 -24.02
N GLU A 101 40.05 14.99 -24.75
CA GLU A 101 41.27 15.64 -25.22
C GLU A 101 41.00 17.14 -25.45
N ALA A 102 41.93 17.97 -24.95
CA ALA A 102 42.02 19.38 -25.31
C ALA A 102 42.98 19.50 -26.49
N SER A 103 42.43 19.60 -27.70
CA SER A 103 43.19 20.01 -28.89
C SER A 103 42.24 20.40 -30.02
N THR A 104 41.75 21.64 -29.95
CA THR A 104 41.30 22.38 -31.13
C THR A 104 41.73 23.83 -30.95
N SER A 105 42.94 24.11 -31.41
CA SER A 105 43.29 25.39 -32.01
C SER A 105 42.33 25.70 -33.17
N THR A 106 42.14 27.00 -33.39
CA THR A 106 41.56 27.61 -34.60
C THR A 106 40.02 27.63 -34.64
N ASP A 107 39.40 28.72 -34.22
CA ASP A 107 39.03 29.82 -35.14
C ASP A 107 38.06 30.81 -34.45
N SER A 108 38.39 32.09 -34.48
CA SER A 108 37.57 33.26 -34.13
C SER A 108 38.44 34.49 -34.36
N ALA A 109 38.05 35.60 -34.96
CA ALA A 109 36.96 36.02 -35.84
C ALA A 109 37.30 37.50 -36.17
N GLU A 110 36.68 38.06 -37.23
CA GLU A 110 36.59 39.50 -37.55
C GLU A 110 37.88 40.20 -38.06
N LEU A 111 37.96 40.80 -39.25
CA LEU A 111 37.11 41.80 -39.94
C LEU A 111 36.93 43.12 -39.16
N VAL A 112 37.94 44.00 -39.18
CA VAL A 112 37.75 45.47 -39.21
C VAL A 112 38.93 46.13 -39.96
N SER A 113 38.55 47.03 -40.88
CA SER A 113 39.30 48.08 -41.60
C SER A 113 40.10 47.73 -42.85
#